data_AF-A0A956VN73-F1
#
_entry.id   AF-A0A956VN73-F1
#
_cell.length_a   1.000
_cell.length_b   1.000
_cell.length_c   1.000
_cell.angle_alpha   90.00
_cell.angle_beta   90.00
_cell.angle_gamma   90.00
#
_symmetry.space_group_name_H-M   'P 1'
#
loop_
_entity.id
_entity.type
_entity.pdbx_description
1 polymer ?
#
loop_
_entity_poly.entity_id
_entity_poly.type
_entity_poly.pdbx_seq_one_letter_code
_entity_poly.pdbx_strand_id
1 'polypeptide(L)'
;TYHHSMLVGALAERAAEQIGADPLVTRAGAYYHDIGKLAQPEYYIENIFPGSSSPHDALPEEESAAKIIEHVTRGVELARKHRLPAIVREFIPQHHGTRLVIYFYRQARNKGLEPDPARFQYAGPRPKTKEAAIVMLADSCEAVVRAGMQRDSDQIGTAVDSVFAERLAEGQLDECDITMREVNAVADSFKSTLRAVYHQRIEYPAQEPEIASPAPATAD
;
A
#
# COMPACT_ATOMS: atom_id res chain seq x y z
N THR A 1 8.32 -0.31 -6.16
CA THR A 1 7.06 0.33 -6.59
C THR A 1 6.21 -0.58 -7.46
N TYR A 2 6.70 -1.12 -8.59
CA TYR A 2 5.89 -1.97 -9.49
C TYR A 2 5.14 -3.12 -8.78
N HIS A 3 5.84 -3.95 -8.01
CA HIS A 3 5.21 -5.10 -7.33
C HIS A 3 4.12 -4.66 -6.34
N HIS A 4 4.38 -3.57 -5.60
CA HIS A 4 3.41 -2.95 -4.71
C HIS A 4 2.16 -2.51 -5.47
N SER A 5 2.31 -1.76 -6.58
CA SER A 5 1.16 -1.30 -7.38
C SER A 5 0.33 -2.45 -7.95
N MET A 6 0.96 -3.59 -8.28
CA MET A 6 0.24 -4.80 -8.71
C MET A 6 -0.58 -5.43 -7.58
N LEU A 7 -0.03 -5.51 -6.37
CA LEU A 7 -0.74 -6.01 -5.18
C LEU A 7 -1.91 -5.10 -4.79
N VAL A 8 -1.67 -3.78 -4.77
CA VAL A 8 -2.71 -2.78 -4.55
C VAL A 8 -3.82 -2.90 -5.59
N GLY A 9 -3.46 -3.11 -6.87
CA GLY A 9 -4.42 -3.33 -7.95
C GLY A 9 -5.30 -4.57 -7.72
N ALA A 10 -4.71 -5.70 -7.35
CA ALA A 10 -5.47 -6.92 -7.06
C ALA A 10 -6.40 -6.78 -5.85
N LEU A 11 -5.91 -6.11 -4.79
CA LEU A 11 -6.66 -5.84 -3.57
C LEU A 11 -7.86 -4.92 -3.85
N ALA A 12 -7.61 -3.83 -4.58
CA ALA A 12 -8.61 -2.82 -4.89
C ALA A 12 -9.65 -3.32 -5.90
N GLU A 13 -9.24 -4.07 -6.94
CA GLU A 13 -10.14 -4.67 -7.94
C GLU A 13 -11.22 -5.53 -7.27
N ARG A 14 -10.79 -6.45 -6.40
CA ARG A 14 -11.69 -7.40 -5.74
C ARG A 14 -12.67 -6.71 -4.80
N ALA A 15 -12.23 -5.69 -4.08
CA ALA A 15 -13.12 -4.93 -3.21
C ALA A 15 -14.10 -4.06 -3.98
N ALA A 16 -13.68 -3.46 -5.10
CA ALA A 16 -14.56 -2.71 -5.99
C ALA A 16 -15.68 -3.59 -6.56
N GLU A 17 -15.33 -4.79 -7.03
CA GLU A 17 -16.32 -5.78 -7.50
C GLU A 17 -17.34 -6.13 -6.40
N GLN A 18 -16.89 -6.35 -5.17
CA GLN A 18 -17.74 -6.73 -4.05
C GLN A 18 -18.78 -5.67 -3.67
N ILE A 19 -18.50 -4.38 -3.88
CA ILE A 19 -19.43 -3.29 -3.58
C ILE A 19 -20.15 -2.73 -4.82
N GLY A 20 -19.90 -3.29 -6.01
CA GLY A 20 -20.48 -2.82 -7.27
C GLY A 20 -19.92 -1.48 -7.78
N ALA A 21 -18.69 -1.13 -7.39
CA ALA A 21 -17.91 -0.05 -8.00
C ALA A 21 -17.28 -0.53 -9.32
N ASP A 22 -16.56 0.32 -10.07
CA ASP A 22 -15.89 -0.11 -11.30
C ASP A 22 -14.55 -0.81 -11.01
N PRO A 23 -14.45 -2.16 -11.14
CA PRO A 23 -13.22 -2.88 -10.81
C PRO A 23 -12.09 -2.61 -11.80
N LEU A 24 -12.41 -2.36 -13.08
CA LEU A 24 -11.42 -2.18 -14.14
C LEU A 24 -10.72 -0.82 -13.99
N VAL A 25 -11.51 0.23 -13.77
CA VAL A 25 -10.98 1.58 -13.52
C VAL A 25 -10.21 1.61 -12.21
N THR A 26 -10.71 0.97 -11.15
CA THR A 26 -10.02 0.85 -9.86
C THR A 26 -8.64 0.21 -10.03
N ARG A 27 -8.56 -0.92 -10.73
CA ARG A 27 -7.29 -1.61 -11.00
C ARG A 27 -6.34 -0.76 -11.82
N ALA A 28 -6.84 -0.14 -12.89
CA ALA A 28 -6.01 0.74 -13.72
C ALA A 28 -5.49 1.93 -12.91
N GLY A 29 -6.33 2.55 -12.07
CA GLY A 29 -5.94 3.63 -11.15
C GLY A 29 -4.82 3.18 -10.20
N ALA A 30 -4.97 2.01 -9.60
CA ALA A 30 -3.95 1.42 -8.72
C ALA A 30 -2.62 1.13 -9.43
N TYR A 31 -2.62 0.75 -10.72
CA TYR A 31 -1.36 0.54 -11.44
C TYR A 31 -0.54 1.82 -11.63
N TYR A 32 -1.19 2.97 -11.67
CA TYR A 32 -0.54 4.25 -11.98
C TYR A 32 -0.50 5.25 -10.83
N HIS A 33 -1.15 4.97 -9.69
CA HIS A 33 -1.22 5.91 -8.55
C HIS A 33 0.17 6.44 -8.13
N ASP A 34 1.16 5.57 -8.23
CA ASP A 34 2.53 5.76 -7.77
C ASP A 34 3.53 6.08 -8.90
N ILE A 35 3.05 6.34 -10.13
CA ILE A 35 3.93 6.49 -11.32
C ILE A 35 4.97 7.61 -11.15
N GLY A 36 4.70 8.61 -10.31
CA GLY A 36 5.65 9.69 -10.04
C GLY A 36 6.88 9.28 -9.25
N LYS A 37 6.86 8.14 -8.53
CA LYS A 37 8.04 7.61 -7.83
C LYS A 37 9.17 7.26 -8.81
N LEU A 38 8.85 7.04 -10.09
CA LEU A 38 9.83 6.82 -11.15
C LEU A 38 10.79 8.00 -11.35
N ALA A 39 10.44 9.20 -10.90
CA ALA A 39 11.30 10.37 -11.01
C ALA A 39 12.51 10.31 -10.07
N GLN A 40 12.36 9.72 -8.87
CA GLN A 40 13.43 9.54 -7.89
C GLN A 40 13.23 8.23 -7.09
N PRO A 41 13.37 7.06 -7.73
CA PRO A 41 13.04 5.76 -7.12
C PRO A 41 13.76 5.47 -5.81
N GLU A 42 14.97 5.98 -5.64
CA GLU A 42 15.88 5.74 -4.51
C GLU A 42 15.37 6.27 -3.16
N TYR A 43 14.40 7.20 -3.15
CA TYR A 43 13.79 7.70 -1.92
C TYR A 43 12.64 6.83 -1.40
N TYR A 44 12.22 5.79 -2.13
CA TYR A 44 11.09 4.96 -1.73
C TYR A 44 11.56 3.60 -1.24
N ILE A 45 11.19 3.26 0.00
CA ILE A 45 11.71 2.08 0.71
C ILE A 45 11.51 0.78 -0.07
N GLU A 46 10.43 0.65 -0.83
CA GLU A 46 10.17 -0.54 -1.65
C GLU A 46 11.11 -0.71 -2.85
N ASN A 47 11.98 0.26 -3.12
CA ASN A 47 13.02 0.21 -4.14
C ASN A 47 14.43 0.14 -3.54
N ILE A 48 14.56 0.17 -2.21
CA ILE A 48 15.85 0.11 -1.51
C ILE A 48 16.16 -1.36 -1.20
N PHE A 49 17.36 -1.82 -1.57
CA PHE A 49 17.78 -3.19 -1.28
C PHE A 49 17.99 -3.39 0.23
N PRO A 50 17.57 -4.54 0.80
CA PRO A 50 17.82 -4.86 2.20
C PRO A 50 19.29 -4.68 2.58
N GLY A 51 19.55 -3.97 3.69
CA GLY A 51 20.90 -3.66 4.16
C GLY A 51 21.57 -2.43 3.53
N SER A 52 20.91 -1.75 2.59
CA SER A 52 21.38 -0.47 2.06
C SER A 52 20.95 0.70 2.95
N SER A 53 21.74 1.78 2.99
CA SER A 53 21.34 3.02 3.67
C SER A 53 20.24 3.75 2.91
N SER A 54 19.35 4.43 3.63
CA SER A 54 18.32 5.25 3.02
C SER A 54 18.87 6.64 2.71
N PRO A 55 18.63 7.22 1.52
CA PRO A 55 18.98 8.61 1.25
C PRO A 55 18.34 9.60 2.24
N HIS A 56 17.22 9.22 2.87
CA HIS A 56 16.57 10.01 3.91
C HIS A 56 17.39 10.17 5.18
N ASP A 57 18.34 9.27 5.46
CA ASP A 57 19.18 9.33 6.66
C ASP A 57 20.09 10.57 6.68
N ALA A 58 20.36 11.15 5.50
CA ALA A 58 21.19 12.34 5.32
C ALA A 58 20.38 13.64 5.17
N LEU A 59 19.05 13.59 5.26
CA LEU A 59 18.17 14.73 4.98
C LEU A 59 17.42 15.19 6.24
N PRO A 60 17.12 16.50 6.35
CA PRO A 60 16.11 16.98 7.28
C PRO A 60 14.74 16.31 7.02
N GLU A 61 13.93 16.16 8.07
CA GLU A 61 12.60 15.55 7.98
C GLU A 61 11.68 16.27 7.01
N GLU A 62 11.73 17.60 6.99
CA GLU A 62 10.93 18.42 6.09
C GLU A 62 11.31 18.18 4.62
N GLU A 63 12.61 18.07 4.32
CA GLU A 63 13.09 17.78 2.96
C GLU A 63 12.72 16.35 2.54
N SER A 64 12.83 15.39 3.46
CA SER A 64 12.37 14.03 3.25
C SER A 64 10.88 13.98 2.94
N ALA A 65 10.05 14.69 3.71
CA ALA A 65 8.62 14.79 3.47
C ALA A 65 8.32 15.44 2.12
N ALA A 66 9.02 16.52 1.75
CA ALA A 66 8.85 17.18 0.46
C ALA A 66 9.14 16.23 -0.72
N LYS A 67 10.21 15.43 -0.64
CA LYS A 67 10.55 14.43 -1.66
C LYS A 67 9.49 13.34 -1.78
N ILE A 68 8.97 12.86 -0.65
CA ILE A 68 7.87 11.90 -0.66
C ILE A 68 6.63 12.53 -1.28
N ILE A 69 6.24 13.75 -0.91
CA ILE A 69 5.04 14.43 -1.45
C ILE A 69 5.17 14.69 -2.96
N GLU A 70 6.39 14.99 -3.44
CA GLU A 70 6.67 15.34 -4.83
C GLU A 70 6.24 14.26 -5.84
N HIS A 71 6.18 12.97 -5.47
CA HIS A 71 5.73 11.92 -6.42
C HIS A 71 4.32 12.18 -6.95
N VAL A 72 3.45 12.83 -6.18
CA VAL A 72 2.10 13.14 -6.64
C VAL A 72 2.16 14.11 -7.83
N THR A 73 2.87 15.22 -7.66
CA THR A 73 3.03 16.24 -8.70
C THR A 73 3.71 15.66 -9.94
N ARG A 74 4.82 14.92 -9.74
CA ARG A 74 5.54 14.24 -10.83
C ARG A 74 4.68 13.19 -11.53
N GLY A 75 3.86 12.47 -10.77
CA GLY A 75 2.94 11.48 -11.30
C GLY A 75 1.91 12.11 -12.22
N VAL A 76 1.31 13.24 -11.82
CA VAL A 76 0.35 13.99 -12.65
C VAL A 76 1.02 14.53 -13.92
N GLU A 77 2.23 15.09 -13.80
CA GLU A 77 3.02 15.56 -14.96
C GLU A 77 3.29 14.42 -15.95
N LEU A 78 3.77 13.28 -15.46
CA LEU A 78 4.11 12.12 -16.28
C LEU A 78 2.86 11.51 -16.93
N ALA A 79 1.77 11.34 -16.16
CA ALA A 79 0.50 10.86 -16.68
C ALA A 79 -0.06 11.77 -17.79
N ARG A 80 0.04 13.10 -17.64
CA ARG A 80 -0.34 14.05 -18.71
C ARG A 80 0.55 13.93 -19.94
N LYS A 81 1.88 13.89 -19.75
CA LYS A 81 2.86 13.76 -20.83
C LYS A 81 2.61 12.52 -21.69
N HIS A 82 2.27 11.40 -21.04
CA HIS A 82 1.98 10.13 -21.71
C HIS A 82 0.50 9.92 -22.05
N ARG A 83 -0.33 10.96 -21.90
CA ARG A 83 -1.77 10.95 -22.28
C ARG A 83 -2.57 9.84 -21.59
N LEU A 84 -2.23 9.54 -20.34
CA LEU A 84 -3.03 8.63 -19.52
C LEU A 84 -4.46 9.20 -19.38
N PRO A 85 -5.51 8.37 -19.57
CA PRO A 85 -6.89 8.83 -19.47
C PRO A 85 -7.16 9.55 -18.14
N ALA A 86 -7.98 10.60 -18.19
CA ALA A 86 -8.28 11.43 -17.01
C ALA A 86 -8.80 10.59 -15.83
N ILE A 87 -9.70 9.66 -16.12
CA ILE A 87 -10.29 8.74 -15.14
C ILE A 87 -9.24 7.91 -14.38
N VAL A 88 -8.09 7.58 -14.99
CA VAL A 88 -6.99 6.86 -14.33
C VAL A 88 -6.03 7.84 -13.65
N ARG A 89 -5.72 8.95 -14.32
CA ARG A 89 -4.81 9.99 -13.79
C ARG A 89 -5.33 10.61 -12.48
N GLU A 90 -6.64 10.70 -12.32
CA GLU A 90 -7.29 11.31 -11.15
C GLU A 90 -7.02 10.56 -9.83
N PHE A 91 -6.62 9.29 -9.88
CA PHE A 91 -6.19 8.54 -8.70
C PHE A 91 -4.89 9.07 -8.10
N ILE A 92 -3.98 9.61 -8.92
CA ILE A 92 -2.64 10.05 -8.50
C ILE A 92 -2.70 11.12 -7.40
N PRO A 93 -3.43 12.24 -7.55
CA PRO A 93 -3.51 13.22 -6.47
C PRO A 93 -4.44 12.82 -5.32
N GLN A 94 -5.30 11.81 -5.52
CA GLN A 94 -6.33 11.42 -4.55
C GLN A 94 -5.91 10.30 -3.61
N HIS A 95 -5.00 9.41 -4.01
CA HIS A 95 -4.72 8.17 -3.25
C HIS A 95 -4.12 8.42 -1.85
N HIS A 96 -3.48 9.57 -1.63
CA HIS A 96 -3.06 10.01 -0.30
C HIS A 96 -3.95 11.09 0.32
N GLY A 97 -4.91 11.64 -0.44
CA GLY A 97 -5.78 12.71 0.00
C GLY A 97 -5.02 13.86 0.63
N THR A 98 -5.45 14.31 1.80
CA THR A 98 -4.82 15.43 2.54
C THR A 98 -4.05 14.95 3.77
N ARG A 99 -3.49 13.74 3.71
CA ARG A 99 -2.82 13.13 4.86
C ARG A 99 -1.47 13.77 5.15
N LEU A 100 -1.00 13.59 6.38
CA LEU A 100 0.37 13.91 6.76
C LEU A 100 1.30 12.75 6.41
N VAL A 101 2.50 13.07 5.94
CA VAL A 101 3.65 12.16 5.92
C VAL A 101 4.12 11.96 7.37
N ILE A 102 3.34 11.13 8.08
CA ILE A 102 3.33 11.06 9.54
C ILE A 102 4.67 10.62 10.13
N TYR A 103 5.44 9.80 9.39
CA TYR A 103 6.74 9.31 9.84
C TYR A 103 7.73 10.46 10.08
N PHE A 104 7.99 11.27 9.04
CA PHE A 104 8.92 12.39 9.13
C PHE A 104 8.38 13.50 10.04
N TYR A 105 7.07 13.73 10.06
CA TYR A 105 6.46 14.69 10.98
C TYR A 105 6.70 14.29 12.46
N ARG A 106 6.47 13.02 12.81
CA ARG A 106 6.74 12.51 14.16
C ARG A 106 8.23 12.49 14.49
N GLN A 107 9.08 12.14 13.53
CA GLN A 107 10.53 12.17 13.72
C GLN A 107 11.02 13.58 14.06
N ALA A 108 10.53 14.61 13.36
CA ALA A 108 10.84 16.00 13.64
C ALA A 108 10.40 16.42 15.05
N ARG A 109 9.17 16.06 15.45
CA ARG A 109 8.66 16.32 16.81
C ARG A 109 9.50 15.61 17.88
N ASN A 110 9.93 14.38 17.63
CA ASN A 110 10.76 13.61 18.56
C ASN A 110 12.17 14.21 18.72
N LYS A 111 12.65 14.99 17.74
CA LYS A 111 13.88 15.80 17.87
C LYS A 111 13.68 17.10 18.66
N GLY A 112 12.48 17.34 19.20
CA GLY A 112 12.14 18.56 19.92
C GLY A 112 11.87 19.77 19.01
N LEU A 113 11.63 19.53 17.71
CA LEU A 113 11.22 20.57 16.78
C LEU A 113 9.70 20.78 16.87
N GLU A 114 9.24 21.97 16.49
CA GLU A 114 7.83 22.30 16.29
C GLU A 114 7.56 22.44 14.78
N PRO A 115 7.50 21.33 14.02
CA PRO A 115 7.32 21.36 12.58
C PRO A 115 5.93 21.90 12.20
N ASP A 116 5.87 22.75 11.18
CA ASP A 116 4.61 23.18 10.57
C ASP A 116 3.95 21.98 9.85
N PRO A 117 2.76 21.51 10.29
CA PRO A 117 2.07 20.38 9.66
C PRO A 117 1.84 20.56 8.16
N ALA A 118 1.65 21.79 7.69
CA ALA A 118 1.39 22.06 6.27
C ALA A 118 2.56 21.63 5.36
N ARG A 119 3.79 21.62 5.89
CA ARG A 119 4.99 21.18 5.14
C ARG A 119 5.13 19.66 5.05
N PHE A 120 4.32 18.93 5.79
CA PHE A 120 4.29 17.46 5.80
C PHE A 120 2.99 16.93 5.19
N GLN A 121 2.12 17.79 4.65
CA GLN A 121 0.79 17.41 4.21
C GLN A 121 0.72 17.26 2.69
N TYR A 122 0.07 16.20 2.22
CA TYR A 122 -0.32 16.10 0.82
C TYR A 122 -1.36 17.18 0.48
N ALA A 123 -1.24 17.78 -0.71
CA ALA A 123 -2.14 18.84 -1.15
C ALA A 123 -3.56 18.33 -1.49
N GLY A 124 -3.74 17.02 -1.65
CA GLY A 124 -4.99 16.40 -2.08
C GLY A 124 -5.31 16.59 -3.57
N PRO A 125 -6.58 16.49 -3.95
CA PRO A 125 -7.78 16.49 -3.08
C PRO A 125 -8.02 15.15 -2.38
N ARG A 126 -8.96 15.11 -1.43
CA ARG A 126 -9.49 13.84 -0.90
C ARG A 126 -10.17 13.03 -2.02
N PRO A 127 -10.30 11.70 -1.86
CA PRO A 127 -11.06 10.85 -2.77
C PRO A 127 -12.43 11.43 -3.12
N LYS A 128 -12.72 11.48 -4.42
CA LYS A 128 -13.98 11.96 -4.99
C LYS A 128 -14.90 10.84 -5.45
N THR A 129 -14.38 9.63 -5.57
CA THR A 129 -15.14 8.45 -5.99
C THR A 129 -14.86 7.27 -5.05
N LYS A 130 -15.75 6.28 -5.07
CA LYS A 130 -15.58 5.04 -4.30
C LYS A 130 -14.29 4.33 -4.70
N GLU A 131 -13.98 4.30 -5.99
CA GLU A 131 -12.79 3.68 -6.55
C GLU A 131 -11.50 4.35 -6.02
N ALA A 132 -11.43 5.68 -6.01
CA ALA A 132 -10.29 6.41 -5.47
C ALA A 132 -10.13 6.16 -3.95
N ALA A 133 -11.23 6.07 -3.21
CA ALA A 133 -11.22 5.72 -1.79
C ALA A 133 -10.71 4.28 -1.55
N ILE A 134 -11.15 3.33 -2.38
CA ILE A 134 -10.66 1.94 -2.32
C ILE A 134 -9.16 1.89 -2.57
N VAL A 135 -8.64 2.60 -3.57
CA VAL A 135 -7.19 2.62 -3.85
C VAL A 135 -6.40 3.25 -2.71
N MET A 136 -6.88 4.34 -2.11
CA MET A 136 -6.26 4.94 -0.91
C MET A 136 -6.15 3.91 0.24
N LEU A 137 -7.25 3.20 0.52
CA LEU A 137 -7.29 2.21 1.58
C LEU A 137 -6.39 1.02 1.25
N ALA A 138 -6.39 0.56 -0.01
CA ALA A 138 -5.60 -0.57 -0.48
C ALA A 138 -4.09 -0.30 -0.38
N ASP A 139 -3.64 0.86 -0.85
CA ASP A 139 -2.26 1.33 -0.74
C ASP A 139 -1.78 1.29 0.72
N SER A 140 -2.56 1.88 1.62
CA SER A 140 -2.20 1.95 3.03
C SER A 140 -2.23 0.60 3.74
N CYS A 141 -3.20 -0.26 3.43
CA CYS A 141 -3.26 -1.60 4.00
C CYS A 141 -2.10 -2.47 3.50
N GLU A 142 -1.77 -2.45 2.20
CA GLU A 142 -0.61 -3.18 1.67
C GLU A 142 0.67 -2.72 2.34
N ALA A 143 0.90 -1.40 2.40
CA ALA A 143 2.13 -0.84 2.95
C ALA A 143 2.30 -1.21 4.43
N VAL A 144 1.23 -1.11 5.22
CA VAL A 144 1.25 -1.46 6.66
C VAL A 144 1.44 -2.96 6.87
N VAL A 145 0.81 -3.82 6.07
CA VAL A 145 0.96 -5.28 6.19
C VAL A 145 2.35 -5.73 5.76
N ARG A 146 2.85 -5.22 4.63
CA ARG A 146 4.19 -5.52 4.13
C ARG A 146 5.30 -5.11 5.10
N ALA A 147 5.13 -3.99 5.81
CA ALA A 147 6.12 -3.51 6.76
C ALA A 147 6.17 -4.33 8.07
N GLY A 148 5.10 -5.06 8.41
CA GLY A 148 5.08 -5.92 9.60
C GLY A 148 5.70 -7.28 9.32
N MET A 149 6.90 -7.53 9.87
CA MET A 149 7.53 -8.86 9.77
C MET A 149 6.67 -9.90 10.49
N GLN A 150 6.37 -11.02 9.82
CA GLN A 150 5.71 -12.23 10.36
C GLN A 150 4.33 -11.98 11.00
N ARG A 151 3.32 -11.67 10.18
CA ARG A 151 1.94 -11.55 10.67
C ARG A 151 1.17 -12.85 10.56
N ASP A 152 0.69 -13.33 11.71
CA ASP A 152 -0.43 -14.26 11.74
C ASP A 152 -1.70 -13.59 11.17
N SER A 153 -2.73 -14.40 10.90
CA SER A 153 -4.00 -13.95 10.30
C SER A 153 -4.72 -12.86 11.12
N ASP A 154 -4.52 -12.82 12.43
CA ASP A 154 -5.22 -11.91 13.35
C ASP A 154 -4.55 -10.53 13.36
N GLN A 155 -3.23 -10.49 13.25
CA GLN A 155 -2.47 -9.26 13.10
C GLN A 155 -2.76 -8.56 11.77
N ILE A 156 -3.00 -9.31 10.68
CA ILE A 156 -3.45 -8.72 9.39
C ILE A 156 -4.80 -8.04 9.58
N GLY A 157 -5.76 -8.72 10.22
CA GLY A 157 -7.10 -8.17 10.48
C GLY A 157 -7.05 -6.84 11.24
N THR A 158 -6.32 -6.84 12.36
CA THR A 158 -6.12 -5.67 13.21
C THR A 158 -5.48 -4.49 12.46
N ALA A 159 -4.51 -4.78 11.59
CA ALA A 159 -3.85 -3.75 10.80
C ALA A 159 -4.75 -3.13 9.72
N VAL A 160 -5.62 -3.93 9.10
CA VAL A 160 -6.61 -3.39 8.17
C VAL A 160 -7.60 -2.51 8.92
N ASP A 161 -8.13 -2.98 10.05
CA ASP A 161 -9.10 -2.22 10.86
C ASP A 161 -8.54 -0.87 11.35
N SER A 162 -7.27 -0.83 11.74
CA SER A 162 -6.63 0.41 12.19
C SER A 162 -6.46 1.43 11.06
N VAL A 163 -6.09 0.98 9.85
CA VAL A 163 -6.00 1.86 8.66
C VAL A 163 -7.37 2.46 8.33
N PHE A 164 -8.43 1.66 8.38
CA PHE A 164 -9.79 2.14 8.08
C PHE A 164 -10.29 3.13 9.14
N ALA A 165 -10.06 2.85 10.42
CA ALA A 165 -10.42 3.74 11.52
C ALA A 165 -9.67 5.09 11.43
N GLU A 166 -8.37 5.06 11.12
CA GLU A 166 -7.57 6.26 10.86
C GLU A 166 -8.14 7.04 9.65
N ARG A 167 -8.47 6.30 8.58
CA ARG A 167 -9.32 6.73 7.44
C ARG A 167 -10.42 7.71 7.79
N LEU A 168 -11.33 7.16 8.57
CA LEU A 168 -12.58 7.79 8.96
C LEU A 168 -12.31 8.95 9.93
N ALA A 169 -11.41 8.77 10.89
CA ALA A 169 -11.07 9.81 11.87
C ALA A 169 -10.44 11.05 11.22
N GLU A 170 -9.67 10.88 10.13
CA GLU A 170 -9.08 11.97 9.35
C GLU A 170 -10.06 12.64 8.36
N GLY A 171 -11.28 12.12 8.23
CA GLY A 171 -12.29 12.60 7.28
C GLY A 171 -11.89 12.41 5.82
N GLN A 172 -10.99 11.46 5.50
CA GLN A 172 -10.51 11.30 4.11
C GLN A 172 -11.61 10.80 3.17
N LEU A 173 -12.67 10.17 3.70
CA LEU A 173 -13.76 9.60 2.91
C LEU A 173 -14.97 10.55 2.77
N ASP A 174 -14.92 11.75 3.38
CA ASP A 174 -16.05 12.69 3.46
C ASP A 174 -16.50 13.24 2.10
N GLU A 175 -15.66 13.14 1.07
CA GLU A 175 -15.87 13.77 -0.24
C GLU A 175 -16.19 12.74 -1.35
N CYS A 176 -16.50 11.50 -0.97
CA CYS A 176 -16.95 10.45 -1.88
C CYS A 176 -18.18 9.72 -1.34
N ASP A 177 -19.01 9.17 -2.23
CA ASP A 177 -20.28 8.55 -1.86
C ASP A 177 -20.13 7.10 -1.37
N ILE A 178 -19.02 6.76 -0.68
CA ILE A 178 -18.83 5.44 -0.09
C ILE A 178 -19.59 5.33 1.24
N THR A 179 -20.50 4.37 1.35
CA THR A 179 -21.30 4.17 2.55
C THR A 179 -20.51 3.38 3.60
N MET A 180 -20.85 3.54 4.89
CA MET A 180 -20.25 2.72 5.95
C MET A 180 -20.43 1.21 5.76
N ARG A 181 -21.52 0.79 5.11
CA ARG A 181 -21.74 -0.61 4.75
C ARG A 181 -20.69 -1.08 3.74
N GLU A 182 -20.41 -0.27 2.72
CA GLU A 182 -19.40 -0.56 1.71
C GLU A 182 -17.99 -0.50 2.31
N VAL A 183 -17.69 0.46 3.17
CA VAL A 183 -16.41 0.54 3.91
C VAL A 183 -16.13 -0.76 4.67
N ASN A 184 -17.11 -1.30 5.39
CA ASN A 184 -16.97 -2.59 6.09
C ASN A 184 -16.74 -3.76 5.12
N ALA A 185 -17.48 -3.80 4.00
CA ALA A 185 -17.31 -4.83 2.98
C ALA A 185 -15.92 -4.78 2.31
N VAL A 186 -15.39 -3.58 2.04
CA VAL A 186 -14.03 -3.37 1.54
C VAL A 186 -13.00 -3.87 2.57
N ALA A 187 -13.17 -3.55 3.85
CA ALA A 187 -12.28 -4.03 4.90
C ALA A 187 -12.22 -5.57 4.95
N ASP A 188 -13.38 -6.24 4.92
CA ASP A 188 -13.45 -7.70 4.92
C ASP A 188 -12.80 -8.31 3.66
N SER A 189 -13.03 -7.68 2.50
CA SER A 189 -12.38 -8.06 1.24
C SER A 189 -10.86 -7.99 1.34
N PHE A 190 -10.35 -6.91 1.95
CA PHE A 190 -8.92 -6.70 2.12
C PHE A 190 -8.31 -7.70 3.08
N LYS A 191 -8.95 -7.96 4.23
CA LYS A 191 -8.51 -8.98 5.19
C LYS A 191 -8.38 -10.34 4.52
N SER A 192 -9.41 -10.76 3.76
CA SER A 192 -9.40 -12.04 3.05
C SER A 192 -8.25 -12.12 2.04
N THR A 193 -8.07 -11.08 1.23
CA THR A 193 -7.05 -11.05 0.18
C THR A 193 -5.64 -11.00 0.75
N LEU A 194 -5.39 -10.13 1.74
CA LEU A 194 -4.07 -9.99 2.38
C LEU A 194 -3.69 -11.26 3.14
N ARG A 195 -4.64 -11.93 3.80
CA ARG A 195 -4.40 -13.26 4.38
C ARG A 195 -3.95 -14.24 3.30
N ALA A 196 -4.64 -14.32 2.17
CA ALA A 196 -4.26 -15.23 1.09
C ALA A 196 -2.86 -14.94 0.50
N VAL A 197 -2.49 -13.66 0.40
CA VAL A 197 -1.17 -13.23 -0.12
C VAL A 197 -0.04 -13.51 0.88
N TYR A 198 -0.26 -13.27 2.17
CA TYR A 198 0.78 -13.31 3.20
C TYR A 198 0.72 -14.57 4.09
N HIS A 199 -0.25 -15.46 3.93
CA HIS A 199 -0.25 -16.75 4.62
C HIS A 199 1.01 -17.53 4.24
N GLN A 200 1.76 -17.96 5.28
CA GLN A 200 2.86 -18.90 5.10
C GLN A 200 2.33 -20.13 4.36
N ARG A 201 2.97 -20.46 3.23
CA ARG A 201 2.78 -21.77 2.61
C ARG A 201 3.08 -22.81 3.68
N ILE A 202 2.13 -23.70 3.92
CA ILE A 202 2.32 -24.85 4.81
C ILE A 202 3.58 -25.57 4.29
N GLU A 203 4.61 -25.69 5.13
CA GLU A 203 5.73 -26.59 4.82
C GLU A 203 5.16 -27.99 4.72
N TYR A 204 5.28 -28.59 3.53
CA TYR A 204 4.95 -30.01 3.39
C TYR A 204 5.85 -30.78 4.36
N PRO A 205 5.29 -31.66 5.21
CA PRO A 205 6.12 -32.49 6.07
C PRO A 205 7.13 -33.23 5.19
N ALA A 206 8.41 -33.14 5.56
CA ALA A 206 9.45 -33.90 4.89
C ALA A 206 9.01 -35.37 4.85
N GLN A 207 9.01 -35.98 3.67
CA GLN A 207 8.81 -37.42 3.56
C GLN A 207 9.89 -38.07 4.43
N GLU A 208 9.48 -38.77 5.49
CA GLU A 208 10.39 -39.65 6.20
C GLU A 208 11.01 -40.59 5.17
N PRO A 209 12.34 -40.80 5.18
CA PRO A 209 12.98 -41.69 4.24
C PRO A 209 12.34 -43.07 4.37
N GLU A 210 11.72 -43.52 3.28
CA GLU A 210 11.16 -44.84 3.12
C GLU A 210 12.22 -45.86 3.56
N ILE A 211 11.86 -46.68 4.55
CA ILE A 211 12.74 -47.64 5.20
C ILE A 211 13.45 -48.45 4.11
N ALA A 212 14.78 -48.33 4.05
CA ALA A 212 15.61 -49.06 3.09
C ALA A 212 15.32 -50.56 3.22
N SER A 213 14.72 -51.12 2.17
CA SER A 213 14.49 -52.56 2.05
C SER A 213 15.85 -53.27 2.13
N PRO A 214 16.03 -54.30 2.97
CA PRO A 214 17.32 -54.99 3.10
C PRO A 214 17.70 -55.64 1.77
N ALA A 215 18.94 -55.41 1.34
CA ALA A 215 19.51 -55.96 0.12
C ALA A 215 19.47 -57.50 0.12
N PRO A 216 19.27 -58.15 -1.04
CA PRO A 216 19.22 -59.61 -1.11
C PRO A 216 20.59 -60.20 -0.79
N ALA A 217 20.61 -61.21 0.08
CA ALA A 217 21.80 -61.99 0.40
C ALA A 217 22.31 -62.70 -0.87
N THR A 218 23.58 -62.48 -1.19
CA THR A 218 24.31 -63.24 -2.19
C THR A 218 24.49 -64.67 -1.70
N ALA A 219 24.02 -65.65 -2.48
CA ALA A 219 24.34 -67.06 -2.28
C ALA A 219 25.53 -67.43 -3.16
N ASP A 220 26.57 -67.99 -2.52
CA ASP A 220 27.64 -68.79 -3.14
C ASP A 220 27.09 -70.11 -3.71
#